data_AF-A0AAU9WRP5-F1
#
_entry.id   AF-A0AAU9WRP5-F1
#
_cell.length_a   1.000
_cell.length_b   1.000
_cell.length_c   1.000
_cell.angle_alpha   90.00
_cell.angle_beta   90.00
_cell.angle_gamma   90.00
#
_symmetry.space_group_name_H-M   'P 1'
#
loop_
_entity.id
_entity.type
_entity.pdbx_description
1 polymer ?
#
loop_
_entity_poly.entity_id
_entity_poly.type
_entity_poly.pdbx_seq_one_letter_code
_entity_poly.pdbx_strand_id
1 'polypeptide(L)'
;MAERRVNDRGQNQDDNAVPAAIRNSNMSEECIVLLEELIRSNRALASENEKLRQQQERGNKSNLEALQRIENRLETGDNGAKVRRRQNRQKRRTIVVPPACRRAVRRIYKLLLKKDDFGGFYLDEEVNSDNNYGIFERTVEQVVHQQGGPEKCPWTKDIIEAALQRYFKTCLETHKLKSSNRYEAHKQKTRKSGRQREKLMRRTTALELVNWADQHEKGKWQRFL
;
A
#
# COMPACT_ATOMS: atom_id res chain seq x y z
N MET A 1 57.28 -85.41 68.52
CA MET A 1 57.21 -86.14 67.23
C MET A 1 56.75 -85.17 66.15
N ALA A 2 57.46 -85.15 65.02
CA ALA A 2 57.12 -84.62 63.67
C ALA A 2 56.55 -83.19 63.55
N GLU A 3 57.27 -82.17 63.08
CA GLU A 3 57.83 -81.90 61.72
C GLU A 3 56.94 -81.01 60.84
N ARG A 4 57.54 -79.86 60.42
CA ARG A 4 57.52 -79.18 59.10
C ARG A 4 56.20 -78.62 58.56
N ARG A 5 56.05 -77.28 58.50
CA ARG A 5 56.34 -76.35 57.36
C ARG A 5 55.47 -76.58 56.12
N VAL A 6 54.80 -75.52 55.62
CA VAL A 6 55.10 -74.80 54.35
C VAL A 6 53.98 -73.78 54.02
N ASN A 7 54.40 -72.59 53.61
CA ASN A 7 53.61 -71.47 53.04
C ASN A 7 52.91 -71.81 51.72
N ASP A 8 51.80 -71.13 51.39
CA ASP A 8 51.60 -70.49 50.07
C ASP A 8 50.45 -69.45 50.14
N ARG A 9 50.73 -68.15 50.13
CA ARG A 9 50.57 -67.20 49.01
C ARG A 9 49.27 -67.33 48.20
N GLY A 10 48.40 -66.34 48.44
CA GLY A 10 47.88 -65.47 47.40
C GLY A 10 46.57 -65.88 46.75
N GLN A 11 45.56 -65.02 46.88
CA GLN A 11 44.86 -64.44 45.73
C GLN A 11 43.90 -63.32 46.19
N ASN A 12 44.16 -62.11 45.68
CA ASN A 12 43.14 -61.09 45.53
C ASN A 12 42.02 -61.65 44.65
N GLN A 13 40.76 -61.43 45.01
CA GLN A 13 39.67 -61.34 44.04
C GLN A 13 38.58 -60.42 44.57
N ASP A 14 38.47 -59.28 43.92
CA ASP A 14 37.29 -58.44 43.87
C ASP A 14 36.08 -59.28 43.53
N ASP A 15 35.07 -59.33 44.41
CA ASP A 15 33.75 -59.87 44.06
C ASP A 15 32.67 -59.16 44.87
N ASN A 16 32.53 -57.85 44.66
CA ASN A 16 31.20 -57.23 44.76
C ASN A 16 30.55 -57.25 43.37
N ALA A 17 30.60 -58.41 42.71
CA ALA A 17 29.94 -58.66 41.46
C ALA A 17 28.44 -58.85 41.76
N VAL A 18 27.66 -57.77 41.59
CA VAL A 18 26.20 -57.87 41.57
C VAL A 18 25.83 -59.02 40.63
N PRO A 19 25.09 -60.05 41.09
CA PRO A 19 24.79 -61.23 40.30
C PRO A 19 24.30 -60.83 38.90
N ALA A 20 24.82 -61.45 37.85
CA ALA A 20 24.44 -61.15 36.47
C ALA A 20 22.90 -61.20 36.25
N ALA A 21 22.20 -62.03 37.03
CA ALA A 21 20.74 -62.08 37.05
C ALA A 21 20.08 -60.77 37.53
N ILE A 22 20.63 -60.11 38.56
CA ILE A 22 20.12 -58.83 39.08
C ILE A 22 20.44 -57.70 38.10
N ARG A 23 21.65 -57.69 37.51
CA ARG A 23 22.00 -56.74 36.43
C ARG A 23 21.10 -56.91 35.19
N ASN A 24 20.80 -58.14 34.80
CA ASN A 24 19.89 -58.42 33.68
C ASN A 24 18.43 -58.04 34.01
N SER A 25 17.97 -58.20 35.25
CA SER A 25 16.65 -57.74 35.71
C SER A 25 16.55 -56.22 35.65
N ASN A 26 17.55 -55.50 36.17
CA ASN A 26 17.56 -54.03 36.15
C ASN A 26 17.62 -53.47 34.73
N MET A 27 18.43 -54.06 33.84
CA MET A 27 18.47 -53.68 32.43
C MET A 27 17.13 -53.97 31.73
N SER A 28 16.44 -55.05 32.10
CA SER A 28 15.12 -55.37 31.57
C SER A 28 14.06 -54.37 32.05
N GLU A 29 14.12 -53.95 33.31
CA GLU A 29 13.24 -52.94 33.90
C GLU A 29 13.46 -51.55 33.26
N GLU A 30 14.71 -51.14 33.04
CA GLU A 30 15.03 -49.91 32.31
C GLU A 30 14.55 -49.94 30.85
N CYS A 31 14.67 -51.09 30.17
CA CYS A 31 14.11 -51.28 28.82
C CYS A 31 12.58 -51.15 28.80
N ILE A 32 11.90 -51.65 29.83
CA ILE A 32 10.44 -51.56 29.96
C ILE A 32 10.01 -50.09 30.13
N VAL A 33 10.68 -49.34 31.01
CA VAL A 33 10.38 -47.92 31.23
C VAL A 33 10.55 -47.10 29.94
N LEU A 34 11.63 -47.34 29.19
CA LEU A 34 11.87 -46.68 27.90
C LEU A 34 10.82 -47.03 26.85
N LEU A 35 10.37 -48.29 26.80
CA LEU A 35 9.29 -48.72 25.91
C LEU A 35 7.97 -48.03 26.27
N GLU A 36 7.65 -47.90 27.56
CA GLU A 36 6.44 -47.20 28.02
C GLU A 36 6.48 -45.70 27.72
N GLU A 37 7.64 -45.06 27.86
CA GLU A 37 7.85 -43.66 27.45
C GLU A 37 7.74 -43.49 25.93
N LEU A 38 8.30 -44.40 25.16
CA LEU A 38 8.20 -44.39 23.71
C LEU A 38 6.75 -44.57 23.25
N ILE A 39 6.00 -45.49 23.87
CA ILE A 39 4.57 -45.69 23.60
C ILE A 39 3.78 -44.42 23.95
N ARG A 40 4.05 -43.80 25.10
CA ARG A 40 3.41 -42.53 25.50
C ARG A 40 3.71 -41.40 24.51
N SER A 41 4.97 -41.25 24.11
CA SER A 41 5.41 -40.26 23.12
C SER A 41 4.76 -40.49 21.75
N ASN A 42 4.71 -41.73 21.27
CA ASN A 42 4.07 -42.07 20.01
C ASN A 42 2.56 -41.75 20.01
N ARG A 43 1.87 -42.02 21.13
CA ARG A 43 0.46 -41.66 21.29
C ARG A 43 0.25 -40.14 21.28
N ALA A 44 1.14 -39.39 21.92
CA ALA A 44 1.09 -37.93 21.91
C ALA A 44 1.31 -37.37 20.50
N LEU A 45 2.33 -37.86 19.78
CA LEU A 45 2.60 -37.49 18.39
C LEU A 45 1.45 -37.86 17.44
N ALA A 46 0.81 -39.00 17.65
CA ALA A 46 -0.38 -39.39 16.87
C ALA A 46 -1.54 -38.41 17.10
N SER A 47 -1.77 -38.00 18.36
CA SER A 47 -2.80 -37.00 18.69
C SER A 47 -2.48 -35.63 18.11
N GLU A 48 -1.21 -35.21 18.12
CA GLU A 48 -0.77 -33.94 17.54
C GLU A 48 -0.90 -33.93 16.02
N ASN A 49 -0.51 -35.02 15.36
CA ASN A 49 -0.69 -35.16 13.90
C ASN A 49 -2.16 -35.09 13.49
N GLU A 50 -3.06 -35.70 14.28
CA GLU A 50 -4.50 -35.62 14.03
C GLU A 50 -5.01 -34.18 14.16
N LYS A 51 -4.57 -33.43 15.18
CA LYS A 51 -4.91 -32.00 15.33
C LYS A 51 -4.39 -31.15 14.18
N LEU A 52 -3.16 -31.39 13.72
CA LEU A 52 -2.56 -30.68 12.60
C LEU A 52 -3.33 -30.94 11.29
N ARG A 53 -3.76 -32.19 11.06
CA ARG A 53 -4.61 -32.53 9.91
C ARG A 53 -5.95 -31.81 9.95
N GLN A 54 -6.61 -31.80 11.10
CA GLN A 54 -7.88 -31.08 11.27
C GLN A 54 -7.72 -29.57 11.07
N GLN A 55 -6.61 -28.97 11.54
CA GLN A 55 -6.32 -27.56 11.33
C GLN A 55 -6.06 -27.25 9.85
N GLN A 56 -5.30 -28.10 9.16
CA GLN A 56 -5.04 -27.97 7.74
C GLN A 56 -6.32 -28.09 6.91
N GLU A 57 -7.20 -29.03 7.25
CA GLU A 57 -8.49 -29.21 6.58
C GLU A 57 -9.40 -27.99 6.75
N ARG A 58 -9.48 -27.44 7.97
CA ARG A 58 -10.22 -26.18 8.23
C ARG A 58 -9.65 -25.01 7.44
N GLY A 59 -8.33 -24.88 7.38
CA GLY A 59 -7.66 -23.84 6.60
C GLY A 59 -7.93 -23.98 5.10
N ASN A 60 -7.83 -25.20 4.58
CA ASN A 60 -8.11 -25.51 3.18
C ASN A 60 -9.58 -25.21 2.82
N LYS A 61 -10.53 -25.57 3.70
CA LYS A 61 -11.94 -25.25 3.51
C LYS A 61 -12.19 -23.74 3.46
N SER A 62 -11.61 -22.99 4.40
CA SER A 62 -11.72 -21.53 4.43
C SER A 62 -11.11 -20.88 3.17
N ASN A 63 -9.95 -21.38 2.72
CA ASN A 63 -9.30 -20.92 1.50
C ASN A 63 -10.15 -21.23 0.26
N LEU A 64 -10.75 -22.42 0.18
CA LEU A 64 -11.64 -22.80 -0.91
C LEU A 64 -12.87 -21.89 -0.97
N GLU A 65 -13.50 -21.61 0.18
CA GLU A 65 -14.63 -20.68 0.26
C GLU A 65 -14.22 -19.26 -0.15
N ALA A 66 -13.02 -18.79 0.22
CA ALA A 66 -12.51 -17.50 -0.20
C ALA A 66 -12.27 -17.44 -1.72
N LEU A 67 -11.72 -18.50 -2.31
CA LEU A 67 -11.52 -18.62 -3.75
C LEU A 67 -12.85 -18.64 -4.51
N GLN A 68 -13.83 -19.42 -4.05
CA GLN A 68 -15.18 -19.43 -4.63
C GLN A 68 -15.86 -18.05 -4.53
N ARG A 69 -15.67 -17.31 -3.44
CA ARG A 69 -16.15 -15.92 -3.34
C ARG A 69 -15.47 -14.99 -4.34
N ILE A 70 -14.17 -15.18 -4.61
CA ILE A 70 -13.44 -14.39 -5.60
C ILE A 70 -13.92 -14.75 -7.01
N GLU A 71 -14.06 -16.04 -7.31
CA GLU A 71 -14.56 -16.56 -8.58
C GLU A 71 -15.97 -16.06 -8.88
N ASN A 72 -16.90 -16.21 -7.94
CA ASN A 72 -18.26 -15.68 -8.06
C ASN A 72 -18.28 -14.17 -8.32
N ARG A 73 -17.37 -13.39 -7.72
CA ARG A 73 -17.25 -11.94 -7.95
C ARG A 73 -16.66 -11.60 -9.33
N LEU A 74 -15.80 -12.46 -9.86
CA LEU A 74 -15.26 -12.33 -11.21
C LEU A 74 -16.33 -12.69 -12.25
N GLU A 75 -17.08 -13.78 -12.04
CA GLU A 75 -18.18 -14.23 -12.91
C GLU A 75 -19.36 -13.25 -12.92
N THR A 76 -19.78 -12.77 -11.75
CA THR A 76 -20.84 -11.73 -11.66
C THR A 76 -20.38 -10.34 -12.09
N GLY A 77 -19.11 -10.18 -12.49
CA GLY A 77 -18.61 -8.91 -13.00
C GLY A 77 -18.73 -7.78 -11.97
N ASP A 78 -18.29 -8.01 -10.72
CA ASP A 78 -18.16 -7.00 -9.65
C ASP A 78 -17.08 -5.92 -9.95
N ASN A 79 -16.84 -5.67 -11.24
CA ASN A 79 -16.32 -4.44 -11.79
C ASN A 79 -17.43 -3.37 -11.95
N GLY A 80 -18.72 -3.73 -11.84
CA GLY A 80 -19.86 -2.85 -12.02
C GLY A 80 -19.84 -1.59 -11.13
N ALA A 81 -19.40 -1.69 -9.87
CA ALA A 81 -19.37 -0.53 -8.97
C ALA A 81 -18.25 0.49 -9.30
N LYS A 82 -17.10 0.02 -9.81
CA LYS A 82 -15.98 0.89 -10.20
C LYS A 82 -16.10 1.41 -11.64
N VAL A 83 -16.69 0.62 -12.54
CA VAL A 83 -16.92 1.00 -13.95
C VAL A 83 -18.14 1.92 -14.10
N ARG A 84 -19.23 1.71 -13.34
CA ARG A 84 -20.40 2.62 -13.37
C ARG A 84 -20.07 4.04 -12.91
N ARG A 85 -19.14 4.22 -11.97
CA ARG A 85 -18.63 5.56 -11.59
C ARG A 85 -17.86 6.27 -12.71
N ARG A 86 -17.33 5.53 -13.69
CA ARG A 86 -16.62 6.12 -14.85
C ARG A 86 -17.57 6.53 -15.98
N GLN A 87 -18.63 5.75 -16.22
CA GLN A 87 -19.51 5.98 -17.37
C GLN A 87 -20.54 7.10 -17.15
N ASN A 88 -20.95 7.37 -15.90
CA ASN A 88 -21.91 8.47 -15.64
C ASN A 88 -21.29 9.89 -15.67
N ARG A 89 -20.01 10.00 -16.04
CA ARG A 89 -19.33 11.30 -16.26
C ARG A 89 -19.46 11.81 -17.70
N GLN A 90 -20.03 11.03 -18.61
CA GLN A 90 -20.30 11.42 -19.99
C GLN A 90 -21.75 11.89 -20.13
N LYS A 91 -22.00 13.17 -19.84
CA LYS A 91 -23.06 13.99 -20.50
C LYS A 91 -23.12 15.47 -20.09
N ARG A 92 -22.13 15.99 -19.35
CA ARG A 92 -21.88 17.43 -19.30
C ARG A 92 -20.59 17.70 -20.09
N ARG A 93 -20.70 18.45 -21.20
CA ARG A 93 -19.54 18.97 -21.95
C ARG A 93 -18.63 19.67 -20.92
N THR A 94 -17.59 19.00 -20.49
CA THR A 94 -16.70 19.56 -19.45
C THR A 94 -15.87 20.63 -20.14
N ILE A 95 -16.16 21.90 -19.85
CA ILE A 95 -15.42 23.04 -20.41
C ILE A 95 -13.93 22.82 -20.15
N VAL A 96 -13.13 22.73 -21.21
CA VAL A 96 -11.69 22.58 -21.11
C VAL A 96 -11.11 23.95 -20.82
N VAL A 97 -10.70 24.18 -19.56
CA VAL A 97 -10.14 25.46 -19.15
C VAL A 97 -8.62 25.46 -19.37
N PRO A 98 -8.09 26.36 -20.22
CA PRO A 98 -6.65 26.47 -20.47
C PRO A 98 -5.83 26.74 -19.19
N PRO A 99 -4.60 26.20 -19.07
CA PRO A 99 -3.71 26.50 -17.93
C PRO A 99 -3.39 27.98 -17.76
N ALA A 100 -3.33 28.76 -18.85
CA ALA A 100 -3.12 30.21 -18.79
C ALA A 100 -4.29 30.93 -18.11
N CYS A 101 -5.54 30.64 -18.53
CA CYS A 101 -6.76 31.17 -17.91
C CYS A 101 -6.81 30.86 -16.40
N ARG A 102 -6.56 29.59 -16.02
CA ARG A 102 -6.52 29.19 -14.60
C ARG A 102 -5.51 30.01 -13.77
N ARG A 103 -4.35 30.31 -14.33
CA ARG A 103 -3.31 31.11 -13.65
C ARG A 103 -3.72 32.58 -13.55
N ALA A 104 -4.31 33.14 -14.62
CA ALA A 104 -4.79 34.52 -14.66
C ALA A 104 -5.89 34.75 -13.61
N VAL A 105 -6.91 33.90 -13.60
CA VAL A 105 -8.02 33.97 -12.63
C VAL A 105 -7.52 33.91 -11.19
N ARG A 106 -6.64 32.95 -10.87
CA ARG A 106 -6.06 32.84 -9.53
C ARG A 106 -5.24 34.06 -9.14
N ARG A 107 -4.51 34.65 -10.09
CA ARG A 107 -3.71 35.86 -9.86
C ARG A 107 -4.62 37.04 -9.56
N ILE A 108 -5.62 37.28 -10.40
CA ILE A 108 -6.58 38.37 -10.24
C ILE A 108 -7.34 38.25 -8.93
N TYR A 109 -7.91 37.08 -8.65
CA TYR A 109 -8.62 36.86 -7.39
C TYR A 109 -7.74 37.19 -6.17
N LYS A 110 -6.48 36.77 -6.17
CA LYS A 110 -5.54 37.07 -5.08
C LYS A 110 -5.16 38.56 -5.00
N LEU A 111 -5.18 39.27 -6.12
CA LEU A 111 -4.97 40.72 -6.13
C LEU A 111 -6.21 41.45 -5.58
N LEU A 112 -7.41 41.00 -5.96
CA LEU A 112 -8.66 41.52 -5.43
C LEU A 112 -8.74 41.29 -3.91
N LEU A 113 -8.36 40.11 -3.43
CA LEU A 113 -8.33 39.78 -1.99
C LEU A 113 -7.39 40.67 -1.15
N LYS A 114 -6.46 41.40 -1.78
CA LYS A 114 -5.60 42.37 -1.09
C LYS A 114 -6.23 43.75 -0.98
N LYS A 115 -7.32 44.01 -1.70
CA LYS A 115 -8.07 45.26 -1.61
C LYS A 115 -9.08 45.15 -0.47
N ASP A 116 -9.26 46.23 0.28
CA ASP A 116 -10.17 46.26 1.44
C ASP A 116 -11.64 46.08 1.05
N ASP A 117 -11.97 46.28 -0.23
CA ASP A 117 -13.33 46.21 -0.78
C ASP A 117 -13.73 44.81 -1.30
N PHE A 118 -12.93 43.76 -1.03
CA PHE A 118 -13.18 42.42 -1.55
C PHE A 118 -12.98 41.33 -0.48
N GLY A 119 -14.09 40.83 0.07
CA GLY A 119 -14.10 39.81 1.14
C GLY A 119 -13.72 38.39 0.71
N GLY A 120 -13.55 38.12 -0.59
CA GLY A 120 -13.27 36.77 -1.09
C GLY A 120 -14.50 35.89 -1.18
N PHE A 121 -14.31 34.57 -1.19
CA PHE A 121 -15.41 33.61 -1.34
C PHE A 121 -16.05 33.29 0.01
N TYR A 122 -17.37 33.16 0.00
CA TYR A 122 -18.14 32.58 1.10
C TYR A 122 -18.09 31.06 0.96
N LEU A 123 -17.20 30.42 1.72
CA LEU A 123 -16.88 28.99 1.61
C LEU A 123 -17.81 28.09 2.43
N ASP A 124 -18.66 28.68 3.25
CA ASP A 124 -19.78 28.08 3.96
C ASP A 124 -21.02 27.91 3.06
N GLU A 125 -21.08 28.67 1.96
CA GLU A 125 -22.17 28.64 0.98
C GLU A 125 -21.84 27.80 -0.27
N GLU A 126 -22.85 27.59 -1.12
CA GLU A 126 -22.66 26.97 -2.43
C GLU A 126 -21.99 27.90 -3.45
N VAL A 127 -21.38 27.30 -4.49
CA VAL A 127 -20.70 28.05 -5.58
C VAL A 127 -21.63 29.06 -6.27
N ASN A 128 -22.92 28.72 -6.32
CA ASN A 128 -23.94 29.47 -7.04
C ASN A 128 -24.80 30.34 -6.10
N SER A 129 -24.36 30.58 -4.85
CA SER A 129 -25.06 31.51 -3.96
C SER A 129 -24.96 32.94 -4.49
N ASP A 130 -25.95 33.77 -4.16
CA ASP A 130 -26.00 35.18 -4.59
C ASP A 130 -24.77 35.96 -4.10
N ASN A 131 -24.31 35.67 -2.87
CA ASN A 131 -23.12 36.28 -2.29
C ASN A 131 -21.85 35.93 -3.09
N ASN A 132 -21.74 34.67 -3.52
CA ASN A 132 -20.63 34.25 -4.37
C ASN A 132 -20.78 34.79 -5.81
N TYR A 133 -22.00 34.97 -6.32
CA TYR A 133 -22.23 35.50 -7.68
C TYR A 133 -21.54 36.85 -7.89
N GLY A 134 -21.68 37.80 -6.96
CA GLY A 134 -21.01 39.10 -7.05
C GLY A 134 -19.48 39.01 -7.06
N ILE A 135 -18.92 38.06 -6.30
CA ILE A 135 -17.47 37.77 -6.28
C ILE A 135 -17.02 37.21 -7.63
N PHE A 136 -17.85 36.35 -8.23
CA PHE A 136 -17.61 35.79 -9.55
C PHE A 136 -17.61 36.85 -10.64
N GLU A 137 -18.66 37.67 -10.74
CA GLU A 137 -18.76 38.72 -11.75
C GLU A 137 -17.59 39.70 -11.66
N ARG A 138 -17.31 40.23 -10.47
CA ARG A 138 -16.21 41.17 -10.27
C ARG A 138 -14.85 40.58 -10.64
N THR A 139 -14.63 39.30 -10.34
CA THR A 139 -13.38 38.61 -10.74
C THR A 139 -13.31 38.41 -12.24
N VAL A 140 -14.43 38.04 -12.89
CA VAL A 140 -14.52 37.85 -14.34
C VAL A 140 -14.22 39.16 -15.07
N GLU A 141 -14.89 40.25 -14.69
CA GLU A 141 -14.68 41.59 -15.25
C GLU A 141 -13.21 42.00 -15.16
N GLN A 142 -12.61 41.83 -13.98
CA GLN A 142 -11.22 42.22 -13.76
C GLN A 142 -10.24 41.37 -14.58
N VAL A 143 -10.53 40.07 -14.80
CA VAL A 143 -9.73 39.20 -15.68
C VAL A 143 -9.82 39.68 -17.11
N VAL A 144 -11.01 39.95 -17.62
CA VAL A 144 -11.24 40.44 -18.98
C VAL A 144 -10.53 41.78 -19.20
N HIS A 145 -10.67 42.72 -18.25
CA HIS A 145 -9.97 44.00 -18.30
C HIS A 145 -8.45 43.83 -18.38
N GLN A 146 -7.86 42.91 -17.59
CA GLN A 146 -6.41 42.68 -17.61
C GLN A 146 -5.90 42.01 -18.90
N GLN A 147 -6.77 41.35 -19.67
CA GLN A 147 -6.44 40.79 -20.98
C GLN A 147 -6.66 41.80 -22.12
N GLY A 148 -6.88 43.08 -21.81
CA GLY A 148 -7.08 44.12 -22.82
C GLY A 148 -8.55 44.37 -23.17
N GLY A 149 -9.48 43.93 -22.33
CA GLY A 149 -10.92 44.14 -22.50
C GLY A 149 -11.65 42.99 -23.21
N PRO A 150 -12.97 43.11 -23.40
CA PRO A 150 -13.81 42.03 -23.94
C PRO A 150 -13.43 41.64 -25.36
N GLU A 151 -12.98 42.58 -26.19
CA GLU A 151 -12.60 42.32 -27.58
C GLU A 151 -11.25 41.59 -27.73
N LYS A 152 -10.33 41.78 -26.78
CA LYS A 152 -8.97 41.21 -26.84
C LYS A 152 -8.78 39.98 -25.96
N CYS A 153 -9.73 39.70 -25.07
CA CYS A 153 -9.63 38.58 -24.15
C CYS A 153 -9.70 37.24 -24.90
N PRO A 154 -8.67 36.38 -24.79
CA PRO A 154 -8.63 35.10 -25.50
C PRO A 154 -9.56 34.03 -24.90
N TRP A 155 -10.27 34.34 -23.82
CA TRP A 155 -11.15 33.41 -23.10
C TRP A 155 -12.55 33.98 -22.99
N THR A 156 -13.55 33.15 -23.29
CA THR A 156 -14.97 33.50 -23.09
C THR A 156 -15.32 33.57 -21.60
N LYS A 157 -16.40 34.29 -21.26
CA LYS A 157 -16.93 34.39 -19.89
C LYS A 157 -17.09 32.99 -19.26
N ASP A 158 -17.68 32.04 -19.98
CA ASP A 158 -17.87 30.65 -19.52
C ASP A 158 -16.55 29.94 -19.15
N ILE A 159 -15.47 30.16 -19.91
CA ILE A 159 -14.16 29.56 -19.63
C ILE A 159 -13.57 30.14 -18.33
N ILE A 160 -13.71 31.45 -18.14
CA ILE A 160 -13.24 32.16 -16.96
C ILE A 160 -14.06 31.73 -15.74
N GLU A 161 -15.38 31.69 -15.84
CA GLU A 161 -16.27 31.19 -14.78
C GLU A 161 -15.96 29.74 -14.42
N ALA A 162 -15.80 28.86 -15.41
CA ALA A 162 -15.41 27.47 -15.16
C ALA A 162 -14.04 27.37 -14.47
N ALA A 163 -13.10 28.27 -14.78
CA ALA A 163 -11.82 28.37 -14.08
C ALA A 163 -12.01 28.81 -12.62
N LEU A 164 -12.89 29.77 -12.39
CA LEU A 164 -13.19 30.34 -11.08
C LEU A 164 -13.96 29.36 -10.20
N GLN A 165 -14.94 28.63 -10.74
CA GLN A 165 -15.65 27.54 -10.05
C GLN A 165 -14.68 26.43 -9.60
N ARG A 166 -13.71 26.06 -10.45
CA ARG A 166 -12.64 25.11 -10.07
C ARG A 166 -11.76 25.66 -8.96
N TYR A 167 -11.51 26.97 -8.98
CA TYR A 167 -10.71 27.62 -7.95
C TYR A 167 -11.46 27.70 -6.61
N PHE A 168 -12.75 28.07 -6.61
CA PHE A 168 -13.62 28.01 -5.44
C PHE A 168 -13.56 26.63 -4.79
N LYS A 169 -13.75 25.54 -5.55
CA LYS A 169 -13.65 24.17 -5.03
C LYS A 169 -12.27 23.88 -4.41
N THR A 170 -11.20 24.43 -5.00
CA THR A 170 -9.85 24.30 -4.43
C THR A 170 -9.74 25.04 -3.09
N CYS A 171 -10.30 26.24 -2.98
CA CYS A 171 -10.34 27.02 -1.74
C CYS A 171 -11.17 26.32 -0.67
N LEU A 172 -12.35 25.81 -1.02
CA LEU A 172 -13.24 25.05 -0.14
C LEU A 172 -12.54 23.81 0.44
N GLU A 173 -11.92 22.99 -0.41
CA GLU A 173 -11.17 21.81 0.04
C GLU A 173 -9.99 22.21 0.95
N THR A 174 -9.30 23.30 0.60
CA THR A 174 -8.22 23.83 1.44
C THR A 174 -8.73 24.29 2.81
N HIS A 175 -9.89 24.95 2.84
CA HIS A 175 -10.55 25.38 4.07
C HIS A 175 -10.91 24.17 4.96
N LYS A 176 -11.54 23.13 4.38
CA LYS A 176 -11.85 21.86 5.08
C LYS A 176 -10.60 21.15 5.61
N LEU A 177 -9.52 21.17 4.85
CA LEU A 177 -8.25 20.56 5.29
C LEU A 177 -7.60 21.34 6.43
N LYS A 178 -7.70 22.67 6.41
CA LYS A 178 -7.21 23.53 7.50
C LYS A 178 -8.05 23.36 8.76
N SER A 179 -9.38 23.37 8.64
CA SER A 179 -10.27 23.17 9.78
C SER A 179 -10.13 21.79 10.42
N SER A 180 -9.79 20.76 9.63
CA SER A 180 -9.51 19.41 10.14
C SER A 180 -8.03 19.16 10.51
N ASN A 181 -7.17 20.18 10.55
CA ASN A 181 -5.74 20.08 10.84
C ASN A 181 -4.96 19.05 9.97
N ARG A 182 -5.47 18.73 8.78
CA ARG A 182 -4.86 17.77 7.82
C ARG A 182 -4.08 18.45 6.70
N TYR A 183 -4.04 19.78 6.70
CA TYR A 183 -3.47 20.57 5.62
C TYR A 183 -1.97 20.30 5.39
N GLU A 184 -1.14 20.28 6.44
CA GLU A 184 0.30 20.06 6.30
C GLU A 184 0.62 18.64 5.81
N ALA A 185 -0.09 17.63 6.32
CA ALA A 185 0.03 16.25 5.83
C ALA A 185 -0.35 16.14 4.34
N HIS A 186 -1.46 16.78 3.94
CA HIS A 186 -1.89 16.83 2.54
C HIS A 186 -0.83 17.50 1.65
N LYS A 187 -0.27 18.63 2.08
CA LYS A 187 0.77 19.38 1.36
C LYS A 187 2.04 18.56 1.18
N GLN A 188 2.50 17.85 2.21
CA GLN A 188 3.66 16.95 2.12
C GLN A 188 3.40 15.82 1.11
N LYS A 189 2.23 15.18 1.19
CA LYS A 189 1.83 14.12 0.26
C LYS A 189 1.79 14.61 -1.19
N THR A 190 1.19 15.78 -1.43
CA THR A 190 1.11 16.39 -2.76
C THR A 190 2.49 16.71 -3.33
N ARG A 191 3.42 17.23 -2.51
CA ARG A 191 4.82 17.47 -2.93
C ARG A 191 5.53 16.17 -3.32
N LYS A 192 5.40 15.11 -2.51
CA LYS A 192 6.01 13.80 -2.78
C LYS A 192 5.49 13.19 -4.09
N SER A 193 4.17 13.22 -4.28
CA SER A 193 3.52 12.75 -5.52
C SER A 193 3.95 13.57 -6.75
N GLY A 194 4.08 14.89 -6.61
CA GLY A 194 4.59 15.78 -7.66
C GLY A 194 6.00 15.40 -8.11
N ARG A 195 6.93 15.22 -7.16
CA ARG A 195 8.31 14.78 -7.47
C ARG A 195 8.35 13.43 -8.17
N GLN A 196 7.53 12.47 -7.73
CA GLN A 196 7.44 11.16 -8.37
C GLN A 196 6.93 11.26 -9.80
N ARG A 197 5.87 12.06 -10.03
CA ARG A 197 5.32 12.28 -11.37
C ARG A 197 6.33 12.95 -12.31
N GLU A 198 7.04 13.95 -11.83
CA GLU A 198 8.07 14.65 -12.61
C GLU A 198 9.23 13.70 -12.97
N LYS A 199 9.66 12.86 -12.02
CA LYS A 199 10.67 11.83 -12.28
C LYS A 199 10.21 10.82 -13.33
N LEU A 200 8.96 10.38 -13.26
CA LEU A 200 8.38 9.49 -14.27
C LEU A 200 8.31 10.17 -15.64
N MET A 201 7.79 11.40 -15.71
CA MET A 201 7.71 12.17 -16.95
C MET A 201 9.09 12.31 -17.61
N ARG A 202 10.12 12.69 -16.84
CA ARG A 202 11.50 12.79 -17.35
C ARG A 202 12.00 11.46 -17.93
N ARG A 203 11.72 10.34 -17.25
CA ARG A 203 12.10 9.00 -17.74
C ARG A 203 11.34 8.64 -19.01
N THR A 204 10.03 8.88 -19.04
CA THR A 204 9.19 8.57 -20.20
C THR A 204 9.63 9.39 -21.42
N THR A 205 9.83 10.70 -21.26
CA THR A 205 10.35 11.55 -22.34
C THR A 205 11.76 11.15 -22.78
N ALA A 206 12.64 10.74 -21.86
CA ALA A 206 13.95 10.23 -22.24
C ALA A 206 13.83 8.94 -23.07
N LEU A 207 12.94 8.02 -22.69
CA LEU A 207 12.71 6.77 -23.43
C LEU A 207 12.08 7.02 -24.81
N GLU A 208 11.23 8.04 -24.96
CA GLU A 208 10.69 8.49 -26.25
C GLU A 208 11.79 8.99 -27.20
N LEU A 209 12.89 9.54 -26.65
CA LEU A 209 14.03 10.03 -27.42
C LEU A 209 15.07 8.95 -27.72
N VAL A 210 14.97 7.77 -27.09
CA VAL A 210 15.87 6.64 -27.39
C VAL A 210 15.41 5.96 -28.67
N ASN A 211 16.22 6.07 -29.73
CA ASN A 211 16.07 5.24 -30.91
C ASN A 211 16.61 3.84 -30.61
N TRP A 212 15.71 2.90 -30.29
CA TRP A 212 16.06 1.52 -29.94
C TRP A 212 16.72 0.74 -31.09
N ALA A 213 16.57 1.20 -32.33
CA ALA A 213 17.25 0.61 -33.50
C ALA A 213 18.79 0.76 -33.41
N ASP A 214 19.29 1.91 -32.94
CA ASP A 214 20.73 2.21 -32.90
C ASP A 214 21.46 1.50 -31.73
N GLN A 215 20.71 1.04 -30.72
CA GLN A 215 21.29 0.29 -29.59
C GLN A 215 21.61 -1.17 -29.94
N HIS A 216 20.88 -1.78 -30.88
CA HIS A 216 21.15 -3.15 -31.32
C HIS A 216 22.40 -3.27 -32.20
N GLU A 217 22.84 -2.19 -32.85
CA GLU A 217 24.14 -2.18 -33.54
C GLU A 217 25.30 -2.08 -32.55
N LYS A 218 25.25 -1.16 -31.58
CA LYS A 218 26.33 -0.97 -30.60
C LYS A 218 26.54 -2.17 -29.66
N GLY A 219 25.49 -2.94 -29.38
CA GLY A 219 25.59 -4.18 -28.59
C GLY A 219 26.25 -5.37 -29.32
N LYS A 220 26.42 -5.30 -30.64
CA LYS A 220 27.09 -6.37 -31.43
C LYS A 220 28.62 -6.20 -31.47
N TRP A 221 29.14 -5.01 -31.21
CA TRP A 221 30.58 -4.71 -31.29
C TRP A 221 31.39 -5.06 -30.03
N GLN A 222 30.78 -5.65 -28.99
CA GLN A 222 31.47 -6.07 -27.76
C GLN A 222 31.75 -7.59 -27.67
N ARG A 223 31.59 -8.35 -28.76
CA ARG A 223 31.92 -9.79 -28.81
C ARG A 223 33.22 -10.14 -29.55
N PHE A 224 34.00 -9.16 -29.96
CA PHE A 224 35.31 -9.39 -30.55
C PHE A 224 36.30 -8.41 -29.96
N LEU A 225 36.97 -8.84 -28.89
CA LEU A 225 38.39 -8.67 -28.57
C LEU A 225 38.69 -9.42 -27.28
#